data_AF-F2BY12-F1
#
_entry.id   AF-F2BY12-F1
#
_cell.length_a   1.000
_cell.length_b   1.000
_cell.length_c   1.000
_cell.angle_alpha   90.00
_cell.angle_beta   90.00
_cell.angle_gamma   90.00
#
_symmetry.space_group_name_H-M   'P 1'
#
loop_
_entity.id
_entity.type
_entity.pdbx_description
1 polymer ?
#
loop_
_entity_poly.entity_id
_entity_poly.type
_entity_poly.pdbx_seq_one_letter_code
_entity_poly.pdbx_strand_id
1 'polypeptide(L)'
;MTVDPNGTKHQVATLDDGLKFAGDSGDAIAKKLNEAITISGGVTDETKLTDKNVGVVAKDGKLNVKLAKNLTGLESAAFTKTVKNGDK
;
A
#
# COMPACT_ATOMS: atom_id res chain seq x y z
N MET A 1 10.85 16.55 25.15
CA MET A 1 11.91 15.56 24.88
C MET A 1 12.07 14.70 26.11
N THR A 2 12.31 13.40 25.96
CA THR A 2 12.71 12.50 27.04
C THR A 2 14.17 12.09 26.85
N VAL A 3 14.85 11.62 27.90
CA VAL A 3 16.22 11.14 27.84
C VAL A 3 16.23 9.72 28.40
N ASP A 4 16.82 8.77 27.68
CA ASP A 4 16.99 7.38 28.15
C ASP A 4 18.16 7.27 29.16
N PRO A 5 18.32 6.12 29.86
CA PRO A 5 19.45 5.92 30.78
C PRO A 5 20.85 5.99 30.15
N ASN A 6 20.94 5.91 28.82
CA ASN A 6 22.19 6.02 28.05
C ASN A 6 22.45 7.46 27.58
N GLY A 7 21.59 8.43 27.92
CA GLY A 7 21.71 9.83 27.54
C GLY A 7 21.14 10.16 26.15
N THR A 8 20.50 9.23 25.46
CA THR A 8 19.87 9.46 24.15
C THR A 8 18.64 10.36 24.33
N LYS A 9 18.58 11.47 23.59
CA LYS A 9 17.41 12.35 23.57
C LYS A 9 16.36 11.81 22.59
N HIS A 10 15.12 11.69 23.05
CA HIS A 10 13.97 11.35 22.22
C HIS A 10 13.00 12.53 22.12
N GLN A 11 12.41 12.71 20.94
CA GLN A 11 11.32 13.67 20.76
C GLN A 11 10.02 13.05 21.27
N VAL A 12 9.23 13.85 22.01
CA VAL A 12 7.88 13.44 22.44
C VAL A 12 6.94 13.75 21.27
N ALA A 13 6.20 12.75 20.80
CA ALA A 13 5.20 12.96 19.76
C ALA A 13 4.06 13.85 20.30
N THR A 14 3.60 14.77 19.47
CA THR A 14 2.47 15.68 19.70
C THR A 14 1.30 15.28 18.79
N LEU A 15 0.08 15.75 19.05
CA LEU A 15 -1.06 15.50 18.14
C LEU A 15 -0.88 16.14 16.75
N ASP A 16 0.04 17.09 16.61
CA ASP A 16 0.43 17.66 15.32
C ASP A 16 1.40 16.77 14.54
N ASP A 17 2.01 15.78 15.20
CA ASP A 17 2.82 14.77 14.54
C ASP A 17 1.93 13.69 13.87
N GLY A 18 2.49 13.01 12.86
CA GLY A 18 1.73 12.11 12.02
C GLY A 18 2.59 11.12 11.25
N LEU A 19 1.93 10.16 10.60
CA LEU A 19 2.57 9.23 9.67
C LEU A 19 2.54 9.79 8.24
N LYS A 20 3.56 9.47 7.46
CA LYS A 20 3.62 9.78 6.03
C LYS A 20 3.59 8.47 5.24
N PHE A 21 2.68 8.39 4.27
CA PHE A 21 2.51 7.23 3.39
C PHE A 21 2.83 7.66 1.96
N ALA A 22 3.88 7.10 1.37
CA ALA A 22 4.26 7.39 -0.01
C ALA A 22 3.89 6.19 -0.91
N GLY A 23 3.30 6.50 -2.06
CA GLY A 23 3.13 5.55 -3.16
C GLY A 23 4.14 5.82 -4.28
N ASP A 24 3.98 5.11 -5.39
CA ASP A 24 4.82 5.31 -6.58
C ASP A 24 4.58 6.67 -7.27
N SER A 25 3.50 7.38 -6.92
CA SER A 25 3.17 8.73 -7.41
C SER A 25 4.10 9.84 -6.87
N GLY A 26 5.05 9.51 -5.99
CA GLY A 26 6.10 10.42 -5.52
C GLY A 26 5.72 11.25 -4.30
N ASP A 27 4.51 11.82 -4.28
CA ASP A 27 4.05 12.61 -3.14
C ASP A 27 3.56 11.73 -1.99
N ALA A 28 4.03 12.06 -0.78
CA ALA A 28 3.58 11.39 0.43
C ALA A 28 2.30 12.03 0.98
N ILE A 29 1.36 11.19 1.40
CA ILE A 29 0.18 11.59 2.17
C ILE A 29 0.58 11.67 3.63
N ALA A 30 0.54 12.88 4.22
CA ALA A 30 0.71 13.07 5.64
C ALA A 30 -0.63 12.92 6.37
N LYS A 31 -0.67 12.13 7.42
CA LYS A 31 -1.84 11.87 8.28
C LYS A 31 -1.48 12.16 9.72
N LYS A 32 -2.16 13.12 10.35
CA LYS A 32 -1.95 13.41 11.77
C LYS A 32 -2.41 12.24 12.65
N LEU A 33 -1.93 12.21 13.90
CA LEU A 33 -2.47 11.33 14.92
C LEU A 33 -4.01 11.50 15.02
N ASN A 34 -4.73 10.38 15.17
CA ASN A 34 -6.20 10.27 15.13
C ASN A 34 -6.89 10.55 13.77
N GLU A 35 -6.16 10.81 12.69
CA GLU A 35 -6.77 10.84 11.37
C GLU A 35 -6.88 9.43 10.74
N ALA A 36 -7.98 9.17 10.04
CA ALA A 36 -8.14 7.95 9.27
C ALA A 36 -7.45 8.06 7.91
N ILE A 37 -6.69 7.04 7.53
CA ILE A 37 -6.20 6.81 6.16
C ILE A 37 -7.13 5.83 5.46
N THR A 38 -7.51 6.12 4.22
CA THR A 38 -8.32 5.24 3.39
C THR A 38 -7.48 4.67 2.26
N ILE A 39 -7.49 3.34 2.11
CA ILE A 39 -6.89 2.62 0.99
C ILE A 39 -8.04 1.94 0.25
N SER A 40 -8.28 2.30 -1.00
CA SER A 40 -9.44 1.82 -1.77
C SER A 40 -9.03 1.33 -3.17
N GLY A 41 -9.57 0.16 -3.55
CA GLY A 41 -9.41 -0.43 -4.89
C GLY A 41 -10.63 -0.25 -5.80
N GLY A 42 -11.65 0.50 -5.37
CA GLY A 42 -12.83 0.85 -6.16
C GLY A 42 -14.04 -0.11 -6.06
N VAL A 43 -13.81 -1.43 -5.93
CA VAL A 43 -14.89 -2.41 -5.69
C VAL A 43 -15.14 -2.54 -4.18
N THR A 44 -16.38 -2.33 -3.73
CA THR A 44 -16.76 -2.33 -2.30
C THR A 44 -17.55 -3.55 -1.86
N ASP A 45 -18.09 -4.33 -2.80
CA ASP A 45 -18.85 -5.56 -2.53
C ASP A 45 -17.87 -6.73 -2.39
N GLU A 46 -17.71 -7.22 -1.15
CA GLU A 46 -16.75 -8.28 -0.84
C GLU A 46 -17.03 -9.57 -1.61
N THR A 47 -18.28 -9.85 -1.97
CA THR A 47 -18.64 -11.05 -2.75
C THR A 47 -18.11 -11.04 -4.18
N LYS A 48 -17.67 -9.87 -4.66
CA LYS A 48 -17.09 -9.64 -5.99
C LYS A 48 -15.57 -9.50 -5.96
N LEU A 49 -14.94 -9.68 -4.79
CA LEU A 49 -13.49 -9.61 -4.63
C LEU A 49 -12.89 -11.01 -4.65
N THR A 50 -11.67 -11.12 -5.18
CA THR A 50 -10.92 -12.39 -5.13
C THR A 50 -10.00 -12.44 -3.93
N ASP A 51 -9.94 -13.61 -3.28
CA ASP A 51 -8.94 -13.89 -2.26
C ASP A 51 -7.58 -14.31 -2.85
N LYS A 52 -6.51 -14.14 -2.07
CA LYS A 52 -5.15 -14.71 -2.29
C LYS A 52 -4.41 -14.27 -3.56
N ASN A 53 -5.02 -13.47 -4.43
CA ASN A 53 -4.38 -12.97 -5.65
C ASN A 53 -3.47 -11.76 -5.42
N VAL A 54 -3.59 -11.07 -4.28
CA VAL A 54 -2.76 -9.91 -3.91
C VAL A 54 -1.89 -10.29 -2.72
N GLY A 55 -0.57 -10.12 -2.86
CA GLY A 55 0.41 -10.28 -1.79
C GLY A 55 1.07 -8.95 -1.43
N VAL A 56 1.44 -8.78 -0.16
CA VAL A 56 2.20 -7.62 0.34
C VAL A 56 3.54 -8.11 0.87
N VAL A 57 4.64 -7.51 0.39
CA VAL A 57 6.01 -7.89 0.77
C VAL A 57 6.78 -6.69 1.29
N ALA A 58 7.24 -6.76 2.55
CA ALA A 58 8.17 -5.80 3.11
C ALA A 58 9.58 -6.04 2.54
N LYS A 59 10.09 -5.08 1.76
CA LYS A 59 11.44 -5.15 1.17
C LYS A 59 11.94 -3.73 0.87
N ASP A 60 13.23 -3.49 1.13
CA ASP A 60 13.92 -2.22 0.81
C ASP A 60 13.23 -0.99 1.43
N GLY A 61 12.73 -1.13 2.66
CA GLY A 61 12.01 -0.07 3.37
C GLY A 61 10.60 0.24 2.83
N LYS A 62 10.06 -0.60 1.94
CA LYS A 62 8.74 -0.42 1.31
C LYS A 62 7.83 -1.64 1.53
N LEU A 63 6.52 -1.39 1.53
CA LEU A 63 5.50 -2.43 1.37
C LEU A 63 5.16 -2.56 -0.11
N ASN A 64 5.59 -3.65 -0.73
CA ASN A 64 5.36 -3.91 -2.15
C ASN A 64 4.06 -4.70 -2.32
N VAL A 65 3.06 -4.09 -2.95
CA VAL A 65 1.80 -4.77 -3.32
C VAL A 65 2.01 -5.46 -4.67
N LYS A 66 1.72 -6.77 -4.74
CA LYS A 66 2.01 -7.61 -5.91
C LYS A 66 0.84 -8.52 -6.24
N LEU A 67 0.65 -8.81 -7.52
CA LEU A 67 -0.26 -9.85 -7.98
C LEU A 67 0.41 -11.23 -7.95
N ALA A 68 -0.36 -12.28 -7.70
CA ALA A 68 0.08 -13.67 -7.84
C ALA A 68 0.41 -13.98 -9.31
N LYS A 69 1.39 -14.87 -9.53
CA LYS A 69 1.75 -15.32 -10.89
C LYS A 69 0.58 -16.03 -11.59
N ASN A 70 -0.16 -16.82 -10.82
CA ASN A 70 -1.36 -17.51 -11.27
C ASN A 70 -2.56 -16.86 -10.57
N LEU A 71 -3.35 -16.10 -11.33
CA LEU A 71 -4.58 -15.51 -10.82
C LEU A 71 -5.70 -16.56 -10.85
N THR A 72 -6.37 -16.75 -9.73
CA THR A 72 -7.43 -17.77 -9.57
C THR A 72 -8.70 -17.14 -8.99
N GLY A 73 -9.87 -17.75 -9.22
CA GLY A 73 -11.14 -17.25 -8.67
C GLY A 73 -11.66 -15.97 -9.31
N LEU A 74 -11.18 -15.62 -10.51
CA LEU A 74 -11.70 -14.50 -11.31
C LEU A 74 -12.90 -14.97 -12.14
N GLU A 75 -13.98 -14.18 -12.15
CA GLU A 75 -15.12 -14.40 -13.06
C GLU A 75 -14.80 -13.92 -14.48
N SER A 76 -14.10 -12.80 -14.62
CA SER A 76 -13.67 -12.25 -15.91
C SER A 76 -12.43 -11.36 -15.77
N ALA A 77 -11.75 -11.14 -16.88
CA ALA A 77 -10.68 -10.16 -17.02
C ALA A 77 -10.79 -9.49 -18.38
N ALA A 78 -10.76 -8.16 -18.42
CA ALA A 78 -10.81 -7.38 -19.65
C ALA A 78 -9.43 -6.77 -19.93
N PHE A 79 -8.85 -7.12 -21.06
CA PHE A 79 -7.61 -6.53 -21.55
C PHE A 79 -7.94 -5.61 -22.72
N THR A 80 -7.59 -4.33 -22.60
CA THR A 80 -7.92 -3.31 -23.61
C THR A 80 -6.94 -3.29 -24.79
N LYS A 81 -5.79 -3.96 -24.64
CA LYS A 81 -4.80 -4.19 -25.69
C LYS A 81 -4.22 -5.59 -25.54
N THR A 82 -4.30 -6.37 -26.60
CA THR A 82 -3.56 -7.62 -26.74
C THR A 82 -2.44 -7.37 -27.75
N VAL A 83 -1.19 -7.35 -27.29
CA VAL A 83 -0.03 -7.50 -28.18
C VAL A 83 0.17 -8.99 -28.41
N LYS A 84 0.00 -9.44 -29.66
CA LYS A 84 0.37 -10.80 -30.02
C LYS A 84 1.89 -10.85 -30.14
N ASN A 85 2.48 -12.00 -29.81
CA ASN A 85 3.90 -12.21 -30.03
C ASN A 85 4.17 -12.20 -31.55
N GLY A 86 4.58 -11.06 -32.10
CA GLY A 86 4.77 -10.85 -33.54
C GLY A 86 4.28 -9.51 -34.09
N ASP A 87 3.55 -8.71 -33.31
CA ASP A 87 3.17 -7.35 -33.71
C ASP A 87 4.42 -6.44 -33.61
N LYS A 88 5.16 -6.32 -34.72
CA LYS A 88 6.22 -5.31 -34.92
C LYS A 88 5.62 -3.93 -35.19
#